data_AF-A0A3C0WDM9-F1
#
_entry.id   AF-A0A3C0WDM9-F1
#
_cell.length_a   1.000
_cell.length_b   1.000
_cell.length_c   1.000
_cell.angle_alpha   90.00
_cell.angle_beta   90.00
_cell.angle_gamma   90.00
#
_symmetry.space_group_name_H-M   'P 1'
#
loop_
_entity.id
_entity.type
_entity.pdbx_description
1 polymer ?
#
loop_
_entity_poly.entity_id
_entity_poly.type
_entity_poly.pdbx_seq_one_letter_code
_entity_poly.pdbx_strand_id
1 'polypeptide(L)'
;ILGGLWADVSWGRFWGWDPKEVWALISLLVYLAILHGRYAGWFNHFGMIFGTVLGASAIVMSWYGVNFVLPKFSSSGTVGLHSYGEGSGGLGWIVAFVVVEWTFLAIATRKFKTKTK
;
A
#
# COMPACT_ATOMS: atom_id res chain seq x y z
N ILE A 1 -11.35 -8.26 -22.83
CA ILE A 1 -12.74 -8.14 -23.34
C ILE A 1 -13.64 -9.21 -22.71
N LEU A 2 -13.32 -10.50 -22.81
CA LEU A 2 -14.13 -11.59 -22.22
C LEU A 2 -14.45 -11.44 -20.72
N GLY A 3 -13.48 -11.02 -19.89
CA GLY A 3 -13.72 -10.86 -18.44
C GLY A 3 -14.70 -9.74 -18.07
N GLY A 4 -14.70 -8.64 -18.84
CA GLY A 4 -15.64 -7.53 -18.63
C GLY A 4 -17.08 -7.92 -18.99
N LEU A 5 -17.26 -8.68 -20.09
CA LEU A 5 -18.55 -9.21 -20.52
C LEU A 5 -19.07 -10.29 -19.56
N TRP A 6 -18.20 -11.19 -19.09
CA TRP A 6 -18.57 -12.22 -18.11
C TRP A 6 -19.09 -11.61 -16.80
N ALA A 7 -18.46 -10.53 -16.32
CA ALA A 7 -18.89 -9.83 -15.13
C ALA A 7 -20.27 -9.16 -15.33
N ASP A 8 -20.52 -8.58 -16.51
CA ASP A 8 -21.82 -8.00 -16.83
C ASP A 8 -22.94 -9.05 -16.81
N VAL A 9 -22.70 -10.22 -17.42
CA VAL A 9 -23.66 -11.33 -17.44
C VAL A 9 -23.85 -11.97 -16.05
N SER A 10 -22.80 -12.06 -15.24
CA SER A 10 -22.83 -12.76 -13.95
C SER A 10 -23.29 -11.87 -12.79
N TRP A 11 -22.94 -10.58 -12.83
CA TRP A 11 -23.10 -9.63 -11.71
C TRP A 11 -23.95 -8.41 -12.07
N GLY A 12 -24.45 -8.30 -13.32
CA GLY A 12 -25.31 -7.20 -13.77
C GLY A 12 -24.58 -5.85 -13.93
N ARG A 13 -23.24 -5.88 -13.95
CA ARG A 13 -22.39 -4.71 -14.22
C ARG A 13 -21.01 -5.15 -14.70
N PHE A 14 -20.34 -4.28 -15.44
CA PHE A 14 -18.94 -4.51 -15.82
C PHE A 14 -18.01 -4.69 -14.61
N TRP A 15 -16.98 -5.50 -14.81
CA TRP A 15 -15.90 -5.68 -13.84
C TRP A 15 -15.29 -4.32 -13.47
N GLY A 16 -15.24 -4.04 -12.18
CA GLY A 16 -14.61 -2.85 -11.62
C GLY A 16 -13.46 -3.23 -10.70
N TRP A 17 -12.44 -2.38 -10.64
CA TRP A 17 -11.36 -2.52 -9.67
C TRP A 17 -11.73 -1.74 -8.41
N ASP A 18 -12.15 -2.44 -7.36
CA ASP A 18 -12.40 -1.81 -6.07
C ASP A 18 -11.06 -1.39 -5.43
N PRO A 19 -10.88 -0.12 -5.01
CA PRO A 19 -9.62 0.36 -4.46
C PRO A 19 -9.15 -0.45 -3.24
N LYS A 20 -10.06 -0.97 -2.39
CA LYS A 20 -9.68 -1.75 -1.21
C LYS A 20 -9.08 -3.09 -1.62
N GLU A 21 -9.72 -3.76 -2.58
CA GLU A 21 -9.26 -5.04 -3.14
C GLU A 21 -7.93 -4.87 -3.89
N VAL A 22 -7.80 -3.80 -4.69
CA VAL A 22 -6.56 -3.49 -5.41
C VAL A 22 -5.42 -3.24 -4.45
N TRP A 23 -5.62 -2.46 -3.39
CA TRP A 23 -4.55 -2.18 -2.43
C TRP A 23 -4.19 -3.40 -1.56
N ALA A 24 -5.16 -4.28 -1.27
CA ALA A 24 -4.88 -5.57 -0.65
C ALA A 24 -3.99 -6.44 -1.57
N LEU A 25 -4.30 -6.50 -2.88
CA LEU A 25 -3.48 -7.20 -3.86
C LEU A 25 -2.08 -6.57 -3.99
N ILE A 26 -1.98 -5.23 -4.04
CA ILE A 26 -0.68 -4.53 -4.07
C ILE A 26 0.15 -4.88 -2.84
N SER A 27 -0.45 -4.86 -1.64
CA SER A 27 0.24 -5.20 -0.40
C SER A 27 0.77 -6.63 -0.43
N LEU A 28 -0.05 -7.58 -0.90
CA LEU A 28 0.37 -8.97 -1.10
C LEU A 28 1.58 -9.06 -2.03
N LEU A 29 1.51 -8.40 -3.20
CA LEU A 29 2.59 -8.42 -4.20
C LEU A 29 3.88 -7.76 -3.67
N VAL A 30 3.76 -6.69 -2.88
CA VAL A 30 4.89 -6.04 -2.20
C VAL A 30 5.58 -7.02 -1.25
N TYR A 31 4.83 -7.68 -0.36
CA TYR A 31 5.41 -8.66 0.55
C TYR A 31 5.97 -9.89 -0.18
N LEU A 32 5.29 -10.35 -1.24
CA LEU A 32 5.78 -11.43 -2.09
C LEU A 32 7.13 -11.05 -2.72
N ALA A 33 7.26 -9.83 -3.25
CA ALA A 33 8.51 -9.34 -3.82
C ALA A 33 9.64 -9.23 -2.78
N ILE A 34 9.32 -8.78 -1.57
CA ILE A 34 10.29 -8.71 -0.45
C ILE A 34 10.81 -10.11 -0.10
N LEU A 35 9.90 -11.06 0.09
CA LEU A 35 10.25 -12.44 0.44
C LEU A 35 10.98 -13.14 -0.70
N HIS A 36 10.54 -12.94 -1.94
CA HIS A 36 11.21 -13.48 -3.12
C HIS A 36 12.63 -12.91 -3.25
N GLY A 37 12.80 -11.60 -3.09
CA GLY A 37 14.11 -10.97 -3.11
C GLY A 37 15.06 -11.47 -2.01
N ARG A 38 14.52 -11.84 -0.83
CA ARG A 38 15.31 -12.49 0.22
C ARG A 38 15.73 -13.90 -0.17
N TYR A 39 14.79 -14.69 -0.66
CA TYR A 39 15.04 -16.07 -1.05
C TYR A 39 16.00 -16.16 -2.26
N ALA A 40 15.85 -15.26 -3.23
CA ALA A 40 16.72 -15.15 -4.40
C ALA A 40 18.09 -14.52 -4.11
N GLY A 41 18.36 -14.10 -2.86
CA GLY A 41 19.63 -13.50 -2.45
C GLY A 41 19.84 -12.06 -2.92
N TRP A 42 18.80 -11.39 -3.44
CA TRP A 42 18.87 -10.00 -3.90
C TRP A 42 18.93 -9.01 -2.74
N PHE A 43 18.37 -9.37 -1.57
CA PHE A 43 18.31 -8.51 -0.41
C PHE A 43 19.24 -8.96 0.72
N ASN A 44 20.19 -8.06 1.05
CA ASN A 44 20.94 -8.11 2.30
C ASN A 44 20.04 -7.71 3.49
N HIS A 45 20.55 -7.82 4.71
CA HIS A 45 19.76 -7.47 5.92
C HIS A 45 19.23 -6.03 5.89
N PHE A 46 19.98 -5.09 5.31
CA PHE A 46 19.53 -3.71 5.18
C PHE A 46 18.41 -3.56 4.14
N GLY A 47 18.48 -4.27 3.02
CA GLY A 47 17.42 -4.36 2.02
C GLY A 47 16.12 -4.92 2.59
N MET A 48 16.21 -5.88 3.52
CA MET A 48 15.05 -6.38 4.25
C MET A 48 14.39 -5.29 5.11
N ILE A 49 15.19 -4.49 5.84
CA ILE A 49 14.67 -3.37 6.66
C ILE A 49 13.96 -2.34 5.77
N PHE A 50 14.55 -2.01 4.61
CA PHE A 50 13.91 -1.13 3.64
C PHE A 50 12.58 -1.72 3.14
N GLY A 51 12.59 -3.01 2.77
CA GLY A 51 11.41 -3.73 2.33
C GLY A 51 10.29 -3.70 3.36
N THR A 52 10.59 -3.94 4.64
CA THR A 52 9.56 -3.94 5.69
C THR A 52 8.86 -2.60 5.87
N VAL A 53 9.58 -1.47 5.77
CA VAL A 53 8.97 -0.12 5.85
C VAL A 53 8.06 0.15 4.64
N LEU A 54 8.49 -0.30 3.46
CA LEU A 54 7.69 -0.19 2.24
C LEU A 54 6.42 -1.06 2.31
N GLY A 55 6.54 -2.29 2.82
CA GLY A 55 5.40 -3.18 3.08
C GLY A 55 4.42 -2.61 4.09
N ALA A 56 4.91 -2.08 5.21
CA ALA A 56 4.09 -1.41 6.21
C ALA A 56 3.32 -0.22 5.62
N SER A 57 3.97 0.58 4.78
CA SER A 57 3.33 1.71 4.09
C SER A 57 2.20 1.25 3.14
N ALA A 58 2.37 0.13 2.43
CA ALA A 58 1.32 -0.45 1.59
C ALA A 58 0.10 -0.92 2.39
N ILE A 59 0.34 -1.51 3.58
CA ILE A 59 -0.74 -1.90 4.50
C ILE A 59 -1.46 -0.68 5.06
N VAL A 60 -0.73 0.37 5.46
CA VAL A 60 -1.32 1.64 5.91
C VAL A 60 -2.17 2.26 4.81
N MET A 61 -1.72 2.20 3.55
CA MET A 61 -2.53 2.67 2.42
C MET A 61 -3.81 1.83 2.24
N SER A 62 -3.71 0.51 2.35
CA SER A 62 -4.87 -0.38 2.26
C SER A 62 -5.88 -0.11 3.37
N TRP A 63 -5.43 0.03 4.62
CA TRP A 63 -6.29 0.21 5.77
C TRP A 63 -6.81 1.65 5.89
N TYR A 64 -5.93 2.63 5.95
CA TYR A 64 -6.25 4.03 6.17
C TYR A 64 -6.42 4.82 4.86
N GLY A 65 -5.50 4.63 3.92
CA GLY A 65 -5.47 5.42 2.68
C GLY A 65 -6.74 5.28 1.84
N VAL A 66 -7.18 4.05 1.59
CA VAL A 66 -8.42 3.79 0.84
C VAL A 66 -9.65 4.36 1.56
N ASN A 67 -9.68 4.30 2.89
CA ASN A 67 -10.84 4.70 3.66
C ASN A 67 -10.96 6.22 3.88
N PHE A 68 -9.83 6.93 4.00
CA PHE A 68 -9.85 8.33 4.45
C PHE A 68 -9.07 9.30 3.56
N VAL A 69 -8.17 8.80 2.70
CA VAL A 69 -7.33 9.63 1.83
C VAL A 69 -7.89 9.67 0.42
N LEU A 70 -8.14 8.51 -0.19
CA LEU A 70 -8.69 8.42 -1.55
C LEU A 70 -10.06 9.10 -1.76
N PRO A 71 -11.03 9.03 -0.83
CA PRO A 71 -12.31 9.72 -1.00
C PRO A 71 -12.15 11.25 -1.12
N LYS A 72 -11.09 11.82 -0.51
CA LYS A 72 -10.80 13.27 -0.60
C LYS A 72 -10.35 13.72 -1.98
N PHE A 73 -9.89 12.79 -2.81
CA PHE A 73 -9.49 13.05 -4.20
C PHE A 73 -10.57 12.63 -5.21
N SER A 74 -11.70 12.08 -4.73
CA SER A 74 -12.84 11.68 -5.54
C SER A 74 -13.90 12.79 -5.54
N SER A 75 -14.43 13.15 -6.71
CA SER A 75 -15.51 14.14 -6.84
C SER A 75 -16.79 13.71 -6.12
N SER A 76 -17.00 12.40 -5.96
CA SER A 76 -18.18 11.84 -5.31
C SER A 76 -18.05 11.73 -3.80
N GLY A 77 -16.87 12.04 -3.23
CA GLY A 77 -16.59 11.89 -1.79
C GLY A 77 -16.52 10.44 -1.30
N THR A 78 -16.61 9.46 -2.21
CA THR A 78 -16.51 8.01 -1.94
C THR A 78 -15.62 7.34 -2.99
N VAL A 79 -15.01 6.22 -2.61
CA VAL A 79 -14.17 5.40 -3.50
C VAL A 79 -14.43 3.91 -3.26
N GLY A 80 -14.96 3.23 -4.27
CA GLY A 80 -15.27 1.80 -4.19
C GLY A 80 -16.51 1.47 -3.36
N LEU A 81 -16.86 0.19 -3.38
CA LEU A 81 -17.97 -0.38 -2.61
C LEU A 81 -17.51 -0.96 -1.27
N HIS A 82 -16.20 -1.19 -1.10
CA HIS A 82 -15.64 -1.84 0.07
C HIS A 82 -14.83 -0.89 0.96
N SER A 83 -15.23 0.39 1.00
CA SER A 83 -14.73 1.36 1.95
C SER A 83 -15.74 1.57 3.09
N TYR A 84 -15.41 1.02 4.26
CA TYR A 84 -16.27 1.04 5.46
C TYR A 84 -15.73 1.95 6.57
N GLY A 85 -14.76 2.81 6.24
CA GLY A 85 -14.15 3.68 7.23
C GLY A 85 -15.11 4.80 7.64
N GLU A 86 -15.75 4.65 8.79
CA GLU A 86 -16.59 5.68 9.39
C GLU A 86 -15.85 6.35 10.56
N GLY A 87 -15.90 7.69 10.65
CA GLY A 87 -15.35 8.47 11.76
C GLY A 87 -14.50 9.68 11.37
N SER A 88 -14.34 10.61 12.32
CA SER A 88 -13.51 11.80 12.15
C SER A 88 -12.03 11.52 12.46
N GLY A 89 -11.30 11.13 11.41
CA GLY A 89 -9.90 11.48 11.14
C GLY A 89 -8.82 11.33 12.23
N GLY A 90 -7.84 10.45 11.96
CA GLY A 90 -6.49 10.44 12.53
C GLY A 90 -5.38 10.78 11.50
N LEU A 91 -5.71 11.53 10.44
CA LEU A 91 -4.81 11.72 9.28
C LEU A 91 -3.45 12.29 9.69
N GLY A 92 -3.45 13.30 10.57
CA GLY A 92 -2.22 13.93 11.04
C GLY A 92 -1.29 12.93 11.71
N TRP A 93 -1.82 12.07 12.58
CA TRP A 93 -1.05 11.05 13.29
C TRP A 93 -0.48 9.99 12.35
N ILE A 94 -1.27 9.55 11.37
CA ILE A 94 -0.85 8.53 10.42
C ILE A 94 0.19 9.07 9.44
N VAL A 95 0.00 10.30 8.95
CA VAL A 95 1.00 10.98 8.11
C VAL A 95 2.28 11.20 8.92
N ALA A 96 2.18 11.66 10.16
CA ALA A 96 3.35 11.83 11.03
C ALA A 96 4.09 10.51 11.24
N PHE A 97 3.37 9.42 11.53
CA PHE A 97 3.94 8.09 11.68
C PHE A 97 4.70 7.64 10.42
N VAL A 98 4.06 7.71 9.25
CA VAL A 98 4.68 7.34 7.97
C VAL A 98 5.91 8.21 7.69
N VAL A 99 5.80 9.53 7.87
CA VAL A 99 6.92 10.47 7.66
C VAL A 99 8.09 10.15 8.60
N VAL A 100 7.82 9.85 9.87
CA VAL A 100 8.86 9.48 10.84
C VAL A 100 9.55 8.18 10.42
N GLU A 101 8.81 7.14 10.03
CA GLU A 101 9.41 5.88 9.55
C GLU A 101 10.29 6.09 8.31
N TRP A 102 9.78 6.81 7.31
CA TRP A 102 10.55 7.09 6.08
C TRP A 102 11.76 7.98 6.34
N THR A 103 11.65 8.95 7.25
CA THR A 103 12.78 9.81 7.65
C THR A 103 13.85 9.00 8.37
N PHE A 104 13.45 8.14 9.31
CA PHE A 104 14.34 7.24 10.01
C PHE A 104 15.07 6.31 9.03
N LEU A 105 14.35 5.70 8.09
CA LEU A 105 14.92 4.87 7.04
C LEU A 105 15.90 5.65 6.15
N ALA A 106 15.57 6.89 5.79
CA ALA A 106 16.46 7.73 4.99
C ALA A 106 17.78 8.05 5.72
N ILE A 107 17.71 8.36 7.02
CA ILE A 107 18.89 8.57 7.87
C ILE A 107 19.71 7.28 7.97
N ALA A 108 19.06 6.14 8.23
CA ALA A 108 19.71 4.84 8.31
C ALA A 108 20.41 4.47 7.00
N THR A 109 19.77 4.76 5.85
CA THR A 109 20.33 4.49 4.52
C THR A 109 21.57 5.34 4.25
N ARG A 110 21.56 6.62 4.65
CA ARG A 110 22.74 7.50 4.56
C ARG A 110 23.89 6.95 5.39
N LYS A 111 23.63 6.57 6.65
CA LYS A 111 24.64 6.00 7.54
C LYS A 111 25.19 4.66 7.07
N PHE A 112 24.35 3.81 6.47
CA PHE A 112 24.78 2.54 5.90
C PHE A 112 25.75 2.77 4.75
N LYS A 113 25.39 3.60 3.76
CA LYS A 113 26.25 3.92 2.62
C LYS A 113 27.60 4.53 3.01
N THR A 114 27.66 5.32 4.08
CA THR A 114 28.93 5.89 4.57
C THR A 114 29.83 4.88 5.27
N LYS A 115 29.30 3.78 5.80
CA LYS A 115 30.09 2.73 6.46
C LYS A 115 30.58 1.64 5.50
N THR A 116 29.92 1.49 4.35
CA THR A 116 30.27 0.49 3.33
C THR A 116 31.24 1.04 2.27
N LYS A 117 31.54 2.35 2.32
CA LYS A 117 32.65 2.98 1.59
C LYS A 117 33.88 3.01 2.48
#